data_AF-A0A8J2XEZ1-F1
#
_entry.id   AF-A0A8J2XEZ1-F1
#
_cell.length_a   1.000
_cell.length_b   1.000
_cell.length_c   1.000
_cell.angle_alpha   90.00
_cell.angle_beta   90.00
_cell.angle_gamma   90.00
#
_symmetry.space_group_name_H-M   'P 1'
#
loop_
_entity.id
_entity.type
_entity.pdbx_description
1 polymer ?
#
loop_
_entity_poly.entity_id
_entity_poly.type
_entity_poly.pdbx_seq_one_letter_code
_entity_poly.pdbx_strand_id
1 'polypeptide(L)'
;MKTLEDLQKIIIEKYGVELKFTEEVKKDLKAVNKGKRQSILLEILRRAKNGPLFKPDGVAESLHGSLTGFAKIKSKSLNVRIIYRPVNDVPIRMEIIAIGPRDKRKAYKLAMERLDRFFAEMDD
;
A
#
# COMPACT_ATOMS: atom_id res chain seq x y z
N MET A 1 -13.77 -1.45 -19.20
CA MET A 1 -12.43 -1.39 -18.58
C MET A 1 -12.62 -1.65 -17.10
N LYS A 2 -11.90 -2.59 -16.48
CA LYS A 2 -12.11 -2.88 -15.04
C LYS A 2 -11.75 -1.66 -14.20
N THR A 3 -12.61 -1.28 -13.25
CA THR A 3 -12.39 -0.15 -12.35
C THR A 3 -11.45 -0.54 -11.19
N LEU A 4 -11.06 0.42 -10.36
CA LEU A 4 -10.32 0.14 -9.13
C LEU A 4 -11.16 -0.72 -8.16
N GLU A 5 -12.46 -0.50 -8.13
CA GLU A 5 -13.43 -1.25 -7.33
C GLU A 5 -13.52 -2.71 -7.80
N ASP A 6 -13.56 -2.95 -9.12
CA ASP A 6 -13.52 -4.31 -9.68
C ASP A 6 -12.25 -5.05 -9.25
N LEU A 7 -11.10 -4.35 -9.20
CA LEU A 7 -9.85 -4.92 -8.74
C LEU A 7 -9.92 -5.28 -7.25
N GLN A 8 -10.41 -4.36 -6.41
CA GLN A 8 -10.55 -4.60 -4.98
C GLN A 8 -11.43 -5.81 -4.69
N LYS A 9 -12.59 -5.90 -5.36
CA LYS A 9 -13.52 -7.03 -5.23
C LYS A 9 -12.84 -8.37 -5.56
N ILE A 10 -12.12 -8.43 -6.69
CA ILE A 10 -11.40 -9.65 -7.11
C ILE A 10 -10.32 -10.04 -6.09
N ILE A 11 -9.61 -9.08 -5.49
CA ILE A 11 -8.54 -9.37 -4.53
C ILE A 11 -9.14 -9.92 -3.22
N ILE A 12 -10.22 -9.32 -2.73
CA ILE A 12 -10.92 -9.81 -1.53
C ILE A 12 -11.41 -11.24 -1.78
N GLU A 13 -12.12 -11.48 -2.89
CA GLU A 13 -12.67 -12.79 -3.23
C GLU A 13 -11.59 -13.88 -3.41
N LYS A 14 -10.46 -13.54 -4.05
CA LYS A 14 -9.41 -14.53 -4.37
C LYS A 14 -8.39 -14.75 -3.28
N TYR A 15 -8.09 -13.71 -2.50
CA TYR A 15 -6.95 -13.73 -1.58
C TYR A 15 -7.34 -13.41 -0.14
N GLY A 16 -8.61 -13.08 0.14
CA GLY A 16 -9.04 -12.67 1.48
C GLY A 16 -8.39 -11.37 1.94
N VAL A 17 -7.95 -10.52 1.01
CA VAL A 17 -7.26 -9.25 1.29
C VAL A 17 -8.07 -8.07 0.78
N GLU A 18 -8.43 -7.15 1.67
CA GLU A 18 -9.01 -5.87 1.35
C GLU A 18 -7.90 -4.83 1.14
N LEU A 19 -7.84 -4.23 -0.04
CA LEU A 19 -6.98 -3.07 -0.29
C LEU A 19 -7.72 -1.79 0.11
N LYS A 20 -7.16 -1.00 1.03
CA LYS A 20 -7.65 0.36 1.32
C LYS A 20 -6.64 1.41 0.85
N PHE A 21 -7.15 2.48 0.25
CA PHE A 21 -6.35 3.58 -0.27
C PHE A 21 -6.87 4.88 0.33
N THR A 22 -6.00 5.63 1.02
CA THR A 22 -6.34 7.00 1.45
C THR A 22 -6.54 7.92 0.24
N GLU A 23 -7.21 9.05 0.48
CA GLU A 23 -7.33 10.11 -0.54
C GLU A 23 -5.96 10.61 -1.01
N GLU A 24 -4.99 10.68 -0.10
CA GLU A 24 -3.61 11.04 -0.43
C GLU A 24 -2.94 10.04 -1.38
N VAL A 25 -3.18 8.73 -1.22
CA VAL A 25 -2.64 7.73 -2.15
C VAL A 25 -3.34 7.78 -3.51
N LYS A 26 -4.64 8.11 -3.54
CA LYS A 26 -5.33 8.37 -4.81
C LYS A 26 -4.68 9.54 -5.56
N LYS A 27 -4.22 10.58 -4.86
CA LYS A 27 -3.43 11.68 -5.44
C LYS A 27 -2.05 11.22 -5.92
N ASP A 28 -1.35 10.39 -5.14
CA ASP A 28 -0.05 9.83 -5.55
C ASP A 28 -0.17 9.05 -6.88
N LEU A 29 -1.17 8.18 -6.98
CA LEU A 29 -1.43 7.41 -8.21
C LEU A 29 -1.77 8.30 -9.40
N LYS A 30 -2.49 9.41 -9.17
CA LYS A 30 -2.81 10.40 -10.20
C LYS A 30 -1.56 11.14 -10.70
N ALA A 31 -0.63 11.47 -9.80
CA ALA A 31 0.61 12.19 -10.10
C ALA A 31 1.65 11.35 -10.86
N VAL A 32 1.57 10.02 -10.77
CA VAL A 32 2.44 9.12 -11.54
C VAL A 32 2.00 9.06 -13.00
N ASN A 33 2.96 9.06 -13.93
CA ASN A 33 2.71 8.86 -15.37
C ASN A 33 1.80 7.64 -15.60
N LYS A 34 0.80 7.80 -16.48
CA LYS A 34 -0.25 6.80 -16.78
C LYS A 34 0.32 5.38 -17.01
N GLY A 35 1.43 5.24 -17.72
CA GLY A 35 2.04 3.93 -17.99
C GLY A 35 2.63 3.23 -16.76
N LYS A 36 3.07 3.99 -15.75
CA LYS A 36 3.62 3.45 -14.50
C LYS A 36 2.53 3.10 -13.47
N ARG A 37 1.35 3.72 -13.55
CA ARG A 37 0.24 3.49 -12.61
C ARG A 37 -0.20 2.03 -12.59
N GLN A 38 -0.39 1.42 -13.76
CA GLN A 38 -0.76 0.00 -13.89
C GLN A 38 0.26 -0.90 -13.19
N SER A 39 1.55 -0.65 -13.42
CA SER A 39 2.62 -1.43 -12.82
C SER A 39 2.70 -1.27 -11.31
N ILE A 40 2.41 -0.09 -10.76
CA ILE A 40 2.32 0.14 -9.32
C ILE A 40 1.18 -0.68 -8.72
N LEU A 41 -0.01 -0.66 -9.33
CA LEU A 41 -1.15 -1.46 -8.88
C LEU A 41 -0.84 -2.96 -8.94
N LEU A 42 -0.10 -3.42 -9.96
CA LEU A 42 0.36 -4.80 -10.05
C LEU A 42 1.33 -5.18 -8.92
N GLU A 43 2.21 -4.28 -8.47
CA GLU A 43 3.08 -4.52 -7.31
C GLU A 43 2.28 -4.67 -6.01
N ILE A 44 1.23 -3.86 -5.82
CA ILE A 44 0.32 -3.96 -4.67
C ILE A 44 -0.43 -5.28 -4.70
N LEU A 45 -0.99 -5.65 -5.87
CA LEU A 45 -1.69 -6.92 -6.05
C LEU A 45 -0.79 -8.13 -5.80
N ARG A 46 0.46 -8.10 -6.27
CA ARG A 46 1.44 -9.17 -5.97
C ARG A 46 1.70 -9.29 -4.48
N ARG A 47 1.79 -8.17 -3.74
CA ARG A 47 1.95 -8.21 -2.29
C ARG A 47 0.72 -8.78 -1.58
N ALA A 48 -0.48 -8.36 -1.96
CA ALA A 48 -1.72 -8.91 -1.42
C ALA A 48 -1.80 -10.43 -1.63
N LYS A 49 -1.49 -10.91 -2.84
CA LYS A 49 -1.43 -12.35 -3.16
C LYS A 49 -0.40 -13.12 -2.33
N ASN A 50 0.78 -12.54 -2.10
CA ASN A 50 1.89 -13.25 -1.45
C ASN A 50 1.85 -13.22 0.08
N GLY A 51 0.88 -12.53 0.68
CA GLY A 51 0.79 -12.33 2.14
C GLY A 51 1.25 -10.94 2.55
N PRO A 52 0.33 -9.98 2.78
CA PRO A 52 0.68 -8.61 3.15
C PRO A 52 1.10 -8.48 4.62
N LEU A 53 0.75 -9.45 5.47
CA LEU A 53 1.09 -9.44 6.89
C LEU A 53 2.60 -9.50 7.15
N PHE A 54 2.99 -9.13 8.36
CA PHE A 54 4.35 -9.33 8.85
C PHE A 54 4.65 -10.83 9.02
N LYS A 55 5.93 -11.19 8.94
CA LYS A 55 6.36 -12.55 9.32
C LYS A 55 5.97 -12.86 10.77
N PRO A 56 5.58 -14.10 11.10
CA PRO A 56 5.57 -15.28 10.21
C PRO A 56 4.31 -15.40 9.33
N ASP A 57 3.25 -14.64 9.59
CA ASP A 57 1.94 -14.79 8.94
C ASP A 57 1.87 -14.22 7.51
N GLY A 58 2.92 -13.51 7.09
CA GLY A 58 3.10 -13.04 5.72
C GLY A 58 4.56 -12.79 5.39
N VAL A 59 4.80 -11.95 4.37
CA VAL A 59 6.15 -11.70 3.85
C VAL A 59 6.66 -10.28 4.13
N ALA A 60 5.95 -9.50 4.95
CA ALA A 60 6.33 -8.14 5.29
C ALA A 60 7.31 -8.10 6.46
N GLU A 61 8.09 -7.02 6.48
CA GLU A 61 8.99 -6.66 7.58
C GLU A 61 8.56 -5.28 8.06
N SER A 62 8.44 -5.11 9.38
CA SER A 62 8.08 -3.82 9.97
C SER A 62 9.15 -2.77 9.66
N LEU A 63 8.70 -1.55 9.42
CA LEU A 63 9.54 -0.36 9.50
C LEU A 63 9.83 -0.04 10.97
N HIS A 64 10.66 0.98 11.19
CA HIS A 64 11.09 1.42 12.52
C HIS A 64 10.74 2.90 12.73
N GLY A 65 10.85 3.38 13.98
CA GLY A 65 10.54 4.75 14.36
C GLY A 65 9.04 5.03 14.25
N SER A 66 8.68 6.23 13.76
CA SER A 66 7.28 6.66 13.60
C SER A 66 6.45 5.80 12.63
N LEU A 67 7.09 4.96 11.82
CA LEU A 67 6.42 4.03 10.91
C LEU A 67 6.43 2.57 11.43
N THR A 68 6.72 2.34 12.70
CA THR A 68 6.57 1.01 13.31
C THR A 68 5.13 0.51 13.10
N GLY A 69 4.96 -0.75 12.70
CA GLY A 69 3.66 -1.29 12.30
C GLY A 69 3.28 -1.05 10.83
N PHE A 70 4.12 -0.34 10.06
CA PHE A 70 4.00 -0.24 8.61
C PHE A 70 5.06 -1.09 7.90
N ALA A 71 4.82 -1.39 6.63
CA ALA A 71 5.68 -2.16 5.74
C ALA A 71 5.99 -1.38 4.46
N LYS A 72 6.89 -1.92 3.63
CA LYS A 72 7.22 -1.35 2.32
C LYS A 72 7.29 -2.38 1.20
N ILE A 73 6.86 -1.98 0.01
CA ILE A 73 7.19 -2.64 -1.26
C ILE A 73 8.25 -1.79 -1.97
N LYS A 74 9.27 -2.47 -2.52
CA LYS A 74 10.39 -1.84 -3.23
C LYS A 74 10.36 -2.27 -4.70
N SER A 75 9.92 -1.39 -5.60
CA SER A 75 10.01 -1.66 -7.05
C SER A 75 11.21 -0.93 -7.65
N LYS A 76 12.22 -1.68 -8.12
CA LYS A 76 13.41 -1.12 -8.77
C LYS A 76 13.08 -0.56 -10.15
N SER A 77 12.34 -1.33 -10.97
CA SER A 77 11.96 -0.95 -12.34
C SER A 77 11.10 0.31 -12.39
N LEU A 78 10.22 0.51 -11.42
CA LEU A 78 9.36 1.69 -11.33
C LEU A 78 10.02 2.86 -10.59
N ASN A 79 11.15 2.62 -9.92
CA ASN A 79 11.83 3.57 -9.04
C ASN A 79 10.93 4.15 -7.93
N VAL A 80 10.06 3.32 -7.34
CA VAL A 80 9.12 3.73 -6.27
C VAL A 80 9.23 2.85 -5.03
N ARG A 81 8.77 3.41 -3.89
CA ARG A 81 8.36 2.65 -2.71
C ARG A 81 6.88 2.89 -2.44
N ILE A 82 6.21 1.82 -2.04
CA ILE A 82 4.82 1.83 -1.58
C ILE A 82 4.85 1.49 -0.10
N ILE A 83 4.29 2.35 0.74
CA ILE A 83 4.22 2.17 2.20
C ILE A 83 2.79 1.81 2.56
N TYR A 84 2.60 0.82 3.44
CA TYR A 84 1.29 0.34 3.85
C TYR A 84 1.28 -0.20 5.28
N ARG A 85 0.11 -0.18 5.94
CA ARG A 85 -0.16 -0.87 7.22
C ARG A 85 -0.84 -2.21 6.91
N PRO A 86 -0.23 -3.37 7.27
CA PRO A 86 -0.97 -4.62 7.30
C PRO A 86 -1.81 -4.70 8.59
N VAL A 87 -3.07 -5.09 8.46
CA VAL A 87 -3.97 -5.32 9.61
C VAL A 87 -4.48 -6.76 9.53
N ASN A 88 -4.28 -7.51 10.61
CA ASN A 88 -4.69 -8.91 10.70
C ASN A 88 -6.15 -9.05 11.11
N ASP A 89 -7.05 -8.55 10.25
CA ASP A 89 -8.50 -8.68 10.36
C ASP A 89 -9.01 -9.80 9.43
N VAL A 90 -10.33 -10.03 9.44
CA VAL A 90 -11.02 -10.90 8.48
C VAL A 90 -12.05 -10.07 7.72
N PRO A 91 -11.81 -9.69 6.45
CA PRO A 91 -10.61 -9.98 5.63
C PRO A 91 -9.36 -9.23 6.10
N ILE A 92 -8.18 -9.71 5.71
CA ILE A 92 -6.90 -9.03 5.99
C ILE A 92 -6.92 -7.66 5.30
N ARG A 93 -6.60 -6.58 6.01
CA ARG A 93 -6.51 -5.26 5.38
C ARG A 93 -5.08 -4.91 5.02
N MET A 94 -4.91 -4.39 3.82
CA MET A 94 -3.66 -3.82 3.33
C MET A 94 -3.88 -2.35 3.00
N GLU A 95 -3.55 -1.49 3.95
CA GLU A 95 -3.92 -0.08 3.93
C GLU A 95 -2.76 0.77 3.44
N ILE A 96 -2.88 1.34 2.26
CA ILE A 96 -1.78 2.07 1.61
C ILE A 96 -1.80 3.53 2.10
N ILE A 97 -0.65 4.02 2.57
CA ILE A 97 -0.49 5.40 3.10
C ILE A 97 0.30 6.32 2.16
N ALA A 98 1.27 5.78 1.40
CA ALA A 98 2.08 6.60 0.50
C ALA A 98 2.68 5.80 -0.66
N ILE A 99 2.77 6.45 -1.82
CA ILE A 99 3.52 5.98 -2.98
C ILE A 99 4.45 7.11 -3.43
N GLY A 100 5.76 6.86 -3.36
CA GLY A 100 6.76 7.89 -3.65
C GLY A 100 8.03 7.35 -4.28
N PRO A 101 8.92 8.24 -4.75
CA PRO A 101 10.18 7.84 -5.37
C PRO A 101 11.08 7.08 -4.39
N ARG A 102 11.93 6.22 -4.95
CA ARG A 102 12.91 5.43 -4.18
C ARG A 102 14.06 6.29 -3.61
N ASP A 103 14.27 7.49 -4.11
CA ASP A 103 15.35 8.35 -3.66
C ASP A 103 14.97 9.22 -2.43
N LYS A 104 15.96 9.62 -1.63
CA LYS A 104 15.89 10.68 -0.59
C LYS A 104 14.84 10.49 0.51
N ARG A 105 14.54 9.26 0.92
CA ARG A 105 13.56 8.94 1.99
C ARG A 105 12.15 9.53 1.77
N LYS A 106 11.84 10.09 0.59
CA LYS A 106 10.62 10.86 0.33
C LYS A 106 9.34 10.08 0.62
N ALA A 107 9.27 8.82 0.18
CA ALA A 107 8.11 7.97 0.45
C ALA A 107 7.86 7.75 1.96
N TYR A 108 8.91 7.68 2.78
CA TYR A 108 8.76 7.58 4.23
C TYR A 108 8.34 8.91 4.84
N LYS A 109 8.91 10.03 4.36
CA LYS A 109 8.53 11.37 4.82
C LYS A 109 7.04 11.64 4.55
N LEU A 110 6.58 11.35 3.32
CA LEU A 110 5.16 11.43 2.95
C LEU A 110 4.28 10.57 3.86
N ALA A 111 4.69 9.33 4.15
CA ALA A 111 3.94 8.47 5.05
C ALA A 111 3.84 9.06 6.47
N MET A 112 4.96 9.55 7.02
CA MET A 112 4.98 10.16 8.35
C MET A 112 4.11 11.42 8.43
N GLU A 113 4.16 12.29 7.42
CA GLU A 113 3.33 13.51 7.34
C GLU A 113 1.83 13.22 7.24
N ARG A 114 1.46 11.98 6.90
CA ARG A 114 0.07 11.57 6.68
C ARG A 114 -0.51 10.73 7.81
N LEU A 115 0.27 10.38 8.85
CA LEU A 115 -0.15 9.44 9.90
C LEU A 115 -1.48 9.84 10.56
N ASP A 116 -1.61 11.08 11.02
CA ASP A 116 -2.81 11.53 11.73
C ASP A 116 -4.06 11.41 10.87
N ARG A 117 -3.99 11.86 9.61
CA ARG A 117 -5.10 11.74 8.66
C ARG A 117 -5.35 10.29 8.25
N PHE A 118 -4.30 9.50 8.10
CA PHE A 118 -4.39 8.09 7.76
C PHE A 118 -5.19 7.32 8.82
N PHE A 119 -4.91 7.53 10.10
CA PHE A 119 -5.65 6.84 11.16
C PHE A 119 -7.11 7.29 11.20
N ALA A 120 -7.39 8.59 11.03
CA ALA A 120 -8.76 9.08 10.89
C ALA A 120 -9.48 8.39 9.71
N GLU A 121 -8.87 8.30 8.52
CA GLU A 121 -9.50 7.67 7.34
C GLU A 121 -9.67 6.15 7.44
N MET A 122 -8.89 5.44 8.26
CA MET A 122 -8.87 3.96 8.29
C MET A 122 -9.62 3.35 9.48
N ASP A 123 -9.78 4.12 10.55
CA ASP A 123 -10.43 3.70 11.79
C ASP A 123 -11.87 4.25 11.90
N ASP A 124 -12.32 5.06 10.92
CA ASP A 124 -13.73 5.38 10.62
C ASP A 124 -14.47 4.20 9.96
#